data_AF-A0A7W8T7H2-F1
#
_entry.id   AF-A0A7W8T7H2-F1
#
_cell.length_a   1.000
_cell.length_b   1.000
_cell.length_c   1.000
_cell.angle_alpha   90.00
_cell.angle_beta   90.00
_cell.angle_gamma   90.00
#
_symmetry.space_group_name_H-M   'P 1'
#
loop_
_entity.id
_entity.type
_entity.pdbx_description
1 polymer ?
#
loop_
_entity_poly.entity_id
_entity_poly.type
_entity_poly.pdbx_seq_one_letter_code
_entity_poly.pdbx_strand_id
1 'polypeptide(L)'
;MPKNTRWKLTVAGDSDSFELPHRSVLSTMTYHVMYSDPSVTTRAGFGKVAGLPYILDSRPGYHRLGSRYLIDRGLGVWDPVKRGVGLPEALPSDQSMKDYADWLANFLEYADVRKIDLRTCDYITAIRDGYQKEQVEGTWSRDGQPLAPNSVNVRVDHACNFLLWMVDKGLRPKFDIPSVTVTVSSRKASNSRGHSETTKDVRAGRLRKDKRTLQMPTEQELRKWLDAVYRRNGYAKGLMCESVLLTAMRRTEISRFRVDGLPEDRRNWRTHSPDAPLRQQKVLISIRYGTKGPDYGKDHGDKIGPSRSIWVPVKLAQRWDEYRKAKHGRIAALKIWVSGARTKSERKERIDNAVHMFLDERTGLPITSKQLYHAWTNVELPYDGWSCHLGRDWWACATLIAYMKPYIPAGRVDAAQERKLEMAAVDVIRFVIQPQLGHADDETSMIYLRWFMNLIANNLWISYEDDLNSGSVGNGA
;
A
#
# COMPACT_ATOMS: atom_id res chain seq x y z
N MET A 1 62.27 -21.78 -22.62
CA MET A 1 61.72 -20.41 -22.77
C MET A 1 60.31 -20.40 -22.16
N PRO A 2 59.88 -19.31 -21.50
CA PRO A 2 60.01 -19.00 -20.07
C PRO A 2 58.66 -19.19 -19.30
N LYS A 3 58.61 -19.61 -18.02
CA LYS A 3 58.92 -18.95 -16.73
C LYS A 3 58.25 -17.59 -16.48
N ASN A 4 57.46 -17.55 -15.40
CA ASN A 4 57.18 -16.45 -14.47
C ASN A 4 56.86 -15.06 -15.02
N THR A 5 55.71 -14.50 -14.63
CA THR A 5 55.71 -13.12 -14.15
C THR A 5 54.65 -12.89 -13.07
N ARG A 6 55.17 -12.71 -11.85
CA ARG A 6 54.54 -12.17 -10.65
C ARG A 6 54.79 -10.67 -10.69
N TRP A 7 53.75 -9.84 -10.74
CA TRP A 7 53.92 -8.40 -10.53
C TRP A 7 53.43 -8.05 -9.13
N LYS A 8 54.39 -7.60 -8.32
CA LYS A 8 54.20 -6.88 -7.06
C LYS A 8 53.57 -5.53 -7.39
N LEU A 9 52.57 -5.10 -6.61
CA LEU A 9 52.30 -3.68 -6.43
C LEU A 9 52.87 -3.28 -5.07
N THR A 10 53.94 -2.50 -5.11
CA THR A 10 54.44 -1.66 -4.04
C THR A 10 53.52 -0.44 -3.95
N VAL A 11 53.04 -0.11 -2.75
CA VAL A 11 52.54 1.24 -2.47
C VAL A 11 53.39 1.76 -1.33
N ALA A 12 54.19 2.77 -1.66
CA ALA A 12 54.94 3.59 -0.74
C ALA A 12 53.98 4.36 0.16
N GLY A 13 54.37 4.56 1.41
CA GLY A 13 53.60 5.35 2.36
C GLY A 13 53.55 6.82 1.97
N ASP A 14 52.41 7.43 2.26
CA ASP A 14 52.35 8.80 2.74
C ASP A 14 51.32 8.86 3.87
N SER A 15 51.78 9.46 4.96
CA SER A 15 51.01 9.79 6.15
C SER A 15 50.02 10.91 5.82
N ASP A 16 48.73 10.63 5.95
CA ASP A 16 47.75 11.65 6.29
C ASP A 16 46.62 11.02 7.11
N SER A 17 46.49 11.52 8.33
CA SER A 17 45.45 11.18 9.29
C SER A 17 44.09 11.63 8.76
N PHE A 18 43.34 10.70 8.17
CA PHE A 18 41.90 10.82 7.98
C PHE A 18 41.21 9.91 9.00
N GLU A 19 40.70 10.50 10.08
CA GLU A 19 39.74 9.86 10.96
C GLU A 19 38.50 9.47 10.13
N LEU A 20 38.40 8.19 9.82
CA LEU A 20 37.18 7.61 9.26
C LEU A 20 36.11 7.62 10.35
N PRO A 21 34.89 8.12 10.07
CA PRO A 21 33.80 8.06 11.03
C PRO A 21 33.53 6.59 11.35
N HIS A 22 33.47 6.29 12.65
CA HIS A 22 33.15 4.99 13.24
C HIS A 22 32.14 4.19 12.40
N ARG A 23 32.63 3.32 11.52
CA ARG A 23 31.84 2.19 11.03
C ARG A 23 31.66 1.25 12.21
N SER A 24 30.49 1.34 12.83
CA SER A 24 30.11 0.50 13.96
C SER A 24 30.29 -0.99 13.61
N VAL A 25 30.68 -1.76 14.62
CA VAL A 25 31.01 -3.19 14.61
C VAL A 25 29.77 -4.10 14.38
N LEU A 26 28.69 -3.60 13.76
CA LEU A 26 27.44 -4.36 13.53
C LEU A 26 27.48 -5.34 12.34
N SER A 27 28.65 -5.73 11.85
CA SER A 27 28.80 -6.35 10.51
C SER A 27 28.71 -7.89 10.43
N THR A 28 28.29 -8.66 11.45
CA THR A 28 28.28 -10.14 11.30
C THR A 28 27.12 -10.93 11.93
N MET A 29 26.06 -10.28 12.43
CA MET A 29 24.88 -11.01 12.93
C MET A 29 23.60 -10.56 12.21
N THR A 30 23.30 -11.18 11.07
CA THR A 30 22.10 -10.84 10.28
C THR A 30 21.11 -12.00 10.26
N TYR A 31 19.87 -11.72 10.62
CA TYR A 31 18.77 -12.68 10.45
C TYR A 31 18.17 -12.56 9.05
N HIS A 32 17.86 -13.68 8.41
CA HIS A 32 17.36 -13.69 7.03
C HIS A 32 15.98 -14.33 6.93
N VAL A 33 15.05 -13.64 6.27
CA VAL A 33 13.76 -14.20 5.88
C VAL A 33 13.91 -14.90 4.53
N MET A 34 13.56 -16.17 4.49
CA MET A 34 13.69 -17.03 3.33
C MET A 34 12.38 -17.72 3.00
N TYR A 35 12.28 -18.20 1.76
CA TYR A 35 11.17 -19.02 1.28
C TYR A 35 11.72 -20.30 0.69
N SER A 36 11.00 -21.41 0.90
CA SER A 36 11.32 -22.67 0.24
C SER A 36 10.79 -22.66 -1.19
N ASP A 37 11.38 -23.44 -2.09
CA ASP A 37 10.75 -23.75 -3.37
C ASP A 37 9.42 -24.49 -3.12
N PRO A 38 8.26 -23.92 -3.49
CA PRO A 38 6.99 -24.52 -3.14
C PRO A 38 6.78 -25.90 -3.77
N SER A 39 7.37 -26.17 -4.95
CA SER A 39 7.26 -27.46 -5.63
C SER A 39 8.02 -28.55 -4.89
N VAL A 40 9.22 -28.23 -4.40
CA VAL A 40 10.05 -29.14 -3.62
C VAL A 40 9.38 -29.46 -2.29
N THR A 41 8.96 -28.43 -1.55
CA THR A 41 8.32 -28.59 -0.24
C THR A 41 6.98 -29.33 -0.34
N THR A 42 6.21 -29.09 -1.40
CA THR A 42 4.96 -29.82 -1.65
C THR A 42 5.22 -31.30 -1.96
N ARG A 43 6.20 -31.61 -2.82
CA ARG A 43 6.58 -33.00 -3.12
C ARG A 43 7.09 -33.74 -1.89
N ALA A 44 7.72 -33.05 -0.95
CA ALA A 44 8.16 -33.59 0.33
C ALA A 44 7.01 -33.84 1.34
N GLY A 45 5.75 -33.58 0.96
CA GLY A 45 4.58 -33.78 1.82
C GLY A 45 4.18 -32.57 2.67
N PHE A 46 4.88 -31.44 2.53
CA PHE A 46 4.67 -30.23 3.34
C PHE A 46 3.94 -29.11 2.58
N GLY A 47 3.05 -29.47 1.65
CA GLY A 47 2.37 -28.50 0.77
C GLY A 47 1.64 -27.38 1.51
N LYS A 48 1.11 -27.63 2.71
CA LYS A 48 0.41 -26.63 3.53
C LYS A 48 1.29 -25.46 4.00
N VAL A 49 2.60 -25.66 4.11
CA VAL A 49 3.56 -24.63 4.58
C VAL A 49 4.49 -24.15 3.47
N ALA A 50 4.35 -24.68 2.25
CA ALA A 50 5.26 -24.44 1.14
C ALA A 50 5.37 -22.95 0.73
N GLY A 51 4.31 -22.17 0.96
CA GLY A 51 4.28 -20.73 0.70
C GLY A 51 4.65 -19.85 1.90
N LEU A 52 4.93 -20.42 3.07
CA LEU A 52 5.20 -19.65 4.28
C LEU A 52 6.69 -19.29 4.41
N PRO A 53 7.00 -18.08 4.91
CA PRO A 53 8.38 -17.71 5.20
C PRO A 53 8.95 -18.45 6.39
N TYR A 54 10.26 -18.64 6.39
CA TYR A 54 11.04 -19.09 7.54
C TYR A 54 12.23 -18.15 7.80
N ILE A 55 12.81 -18.25 9.00
CA ILE A 55 13.90 -17.37 9.44
C ILE A 55 15.18 -18.20 9.60
N LEU A 56 16.27 -17.69 9.05
CA LEU A 56 17.64 -18.11 9.38
C LEU A 56 18.22 -17.16 10.43
N ASP A 57 18.87 -17.71 11.44
CA ASP A 57 19.55 -16.97 12.52
C ASP A 57 20.92 -16.44 12.08
N SER A 58 21.62 -15.80 13.03
CA SER A 58 22.97 -15.23 12.84
C SER A 58 24.05 -16.26 12.47
N ARG A 59 23.77 -17.56 12.57
CA ARG A 59 24.67 -18.68 12.24
C ARG A 59 24.12 -19.49 11.08
N PRO A 60 23.82 -18.83 9.94
CA PRO A 60 22.87 -19.24 8.89
C PRO A 60 21.99 -20.48 9.19
N GLY A 61 21.45 -20.56 10.40
CA GLY A 61 20.85 -21.76 10.95
C GLY A 61 19.35 -21.59 11.00
N TYR A 62 18.60 -22.67 10.84
CA TYR A 62 17.13 -22.58 10.90
C TYR A 62 16.67 -22.13 12.29
N HIS A 63 16.14 -20.91 12.39
CA HIS A 63 15.66 -20.36 13.65
C HIS A 63 14.31 -21.01 14.02
N ARG A 64 14.38 -22.08 14.83
CA ARG A 64 13.25 -22.98 15.11
C ARG A 64 12.03 -22.27 15.67
N LEU A 65 12.19 -21.42 16.69
CA LEU A 65 11.05 -20.80 17.36
C LEU A 65 10.34 -19.78 16.48
N GLY A 66 11.13 -18.89 15.85
CA GLY A 66 10.59 -17.87 14.95
C GLY A 66 9.87 -18.47 13.75
N SER A 67 10.46 -19.50 13.13
CA SER A 67 9.84 -20.18 11.98
C SER A 67 8.59 -20.97 12.39
N ARG A 68 8.58 -21.63 13.55
CA ARG A 68 7.39 -22.31 14.07
C ARG A 68 6.24 -21.34 14.35
N TYR A 69 6.54 -20.16 14.91
CA TYR A 69 5.55 -19.11 15.09
C TYR A 69 4.94 -18.66 13.75
N LEU A 70 5.76 -18.46 12.71
CA LEU A 70 5.28 -18.09 11.38
C LEU A 70 4.40 -19.18 10.76
N ILE A 71 4.74 -20.46 10.96
CA ILE A 71 3.91 -21.59 10.53
C ILE A 71 2.55 -21.56 11.24
N ASP A 72 2.53 -21.44 12.57
CA ASP A 72 1.28 -21.40 13.34
C ASP A 72 0.39 -20.22 12.93
N ARG A 73 1.01 -19.05 12.69
CA ARG A 73 0.32 -17.85 12.18
C ARG A 73 -0.25 -18.06 10.78
N GLY A 74 0.56 -18.59 9.86
CA GLY A 74 0.18 -18.77 8.46
C GLY A 74 -0.89 -19.83 8.25
N LEU A 75 -0.87 -20.87 9.08
CA LEU A 75 -1.89 -21.93 9.09
C LEU A 75 -3.15 -21.58 9.89
N GLY A 76 -3.16 -20.43 10.58
CA GLY A 76 -4.27 -20.04 11.45
C GLY A 76 -4.43 -20.92 12.69
N VAL A 77 -3.37 -21.64 13.08
CA VAL A 77 -3.34 -22.41 14.34
C VAL A 77 -3.26 -21.48 15.54
N TRP A 78 -2.69 -20.29 15.35
CA TRP A 78 -2.61 -19.27 16.39
C TRP A 78 -2.76 -17.87 15.78
N ASP A 79 -3.47 -16.99 16.46
CA ASP A 79 -3.53 -15.56 16.17
C ASP A 79 -3.52 -14.73 17.47
N PRO A 80 -3.13 -13.45 17.42
CA PRO A 80 -3.03 -12.61 18.62
C PRO A 80 -4.34 -12.38 19.38
N VAL A 81 -5.50 -12.51 18.70
CA VAL A 81 -6.81 -12.22 19.28
C VAL A 81 -7.36 -13.46 19.97
N LYS A 82 -7.40 -14.59 19.26
CA LYS A 82 -7.96 -15.84 19.81
C LYS A 82 -6.93 -16.67 20.57
N ARG A 83 -5.63 -16.39 20.40
CA ARG A 83 -4.52 -17.08 21.08
C ARG A 83 -4.57 -18.61 20.94
N GLY A 84 -5.02 -19.09 19.79
CA GLY A 84 -5.17 -20.52 19.49
C GLY A 84 -6.51 -21.13 19.91
N VAL A 85 -7.46 -20.33 20.42
CA VAL A 85 -8.81 -20.78 20.75
C VAL A 85 -9.74 -20.62 19.54
N GLY A 86 -9.94 -21.73 18.83
CA GLY A 86 -10.78 -21.77 17.62
C GLY A 86 -10.08 -21.25 16.37
N LEU A 87 -10.76 -21.37 15.22
CA LEU A 87 -10.21 -20.96 13.94
C LEU A 87 -10.29 -19.43 13.76
N PRO A 88 -9.27 -18.78 13.20
CA PRO A 88 -9.34 -17.36 12.86
C PRO A 88 -10.39 -17.12 11.77
N GLU A 89 -10.95 -15.91 11.74
CA GLU A 89 -11.94 -15.51 10.72
C GLU A 89 -11.36 -15.49 9.31
N ALA A 90 -10.06 -15.17 9.20
CA ALA A 90 -9.34 -15.18 7.93
C ALA A 90 -7.86 -15.48 8.17
N LEU A 91 -7.25 -16.21 7.23
CA LEU A 91 -5.81 -16.43 7.22
C LEU A 91 -5.06 -15.16 6.78
N PRO A 92 -3.85 -14.91 7.29
CA PRO A 92 -3.01 -13.82 6.80
C PRO A 92 -2.70 -13.98 5.31
N SER A 93 -2.66 -12.86 4.58
CA SER A 93 -2.22 -12.87 3.19
C SER A 93 -0.70 -13.09 3.08
N ASP A 94 -0.21 -13.50 1.90
CA ASP A 94 1.23 -13.66 1.62
C ASP A 94 2.05 -12.41 2.01
N GLN A 95 1.55 -11.21 1.69
CA GLN A 95 2.22 -9.97 2.05
C GLN A 95 2.26 -9.76 3.56
N SER A 96 1.17 -10.10 4.26
CA SER A 96 1.13 -10.04 5.73
C SER A 96 2.13 -11.01 6.33
N MET A 97 2.21 -12.25 5.84
CA MET A 97 3.19 -13.23 6.30
C MET A 97 4.62 -12.77 6.06
N LYS A 98 4.91 -12.15 4.91
CA LYS A 98 6.21 -11.54 4.64
C LYS A 98 6.53 -10.45 5.66
N ASP A 99 5.62 -9.50 5.86
CA ASP A 99 5.82 -8.39 6.80
C ASP A 99 6.05 -8.90 8.23
N TYR A 100 5.28 -9.92 8.65
CA TYR A 100 5.43 -10.55 9.96
C TYR A 100 6.80 -11.20 10.14
N ALA A 101 7.29 -11.89 9.11
CA ALA A 101 8.61 -12.51 9.13
C ALA A 101 9.73 -11.47 9.19
N ASP A 102 9.64 -10.39 8.40
CA ASP A 102 10.63 -9.31 8.40
C ASP A 102 10.68 -8.60 9.76
N TRP A 103 9.52 -8.30 10.36
CA TRP A 103 9.46 -7.68 11.69
C TRP A 103 9.99 -8.60 12.78
N LEU A 104 9.66 -9.89 12.70
CA LEU A 104 10.15 -10.88 13.66
C LEU A 104 11.67 -11.07 13.54
N ALA A 105 12.21 -11.19 12.33
CA ALA A 105 13.64 -11.30 12.11
C ALA A 105 14.38 -10.08 12.69
N ASN A 106 13.86 -8.87 12.47
CA ASN A 106 14.44 -7.66 13.05
C ASN A 106 14.44 -7.64 14.59
N PHE A 107 13.38 -8.18 15.23
CA PHE A 107 13.32 -8.30 16.69
C PHE A 107 14.22 -9.42 17.23
N LEU A 108 14.31 -10.55 16.54
CA LEU A 108 15.19 -11.66 16.95
C LEU A 108 16.67 -11.26 16.86
N GLU A 109 17.03 -10.53 15.81
CA GLU A 109 18.36 -9.95 15.66
C GLU A 109 18.67 -8.97 16.79
N TYR A 110 17.71 -8.10 17.14
CA TYR A 110 17.84 -7.20 18.29
C TYR A 110 18.13 -7.96 19.58
N ALA A 111 17.34 -8.99 19.85
CA ALA A 111 17.49 -9.79 21.06
C ALA A 111 18.84 -10.50 21.11
N ASP A 112 19.35 -11.03 20.00
CA ASP A 112 20.67 -11.67 19.95
C ASP A 112 21.80 -10.65 20.16
N VAL A 113 21.74 -9.49 19.50
CA VAL A 113 22.75 -8.43 19.62
C VAL A 113 22.78 -7.85 21.04
N ARG A 114 21.61 -7.59 21.64
CA ARG A 114 21.48 -7.05 23.00
C ARG A 114 21.51 -8.13 24.10
N LYS A 115 21.71 -9.40 23.73
CA LYS A 115 21.78 -10.56 24.64
C LYS A 115 20.56 -10.67 25.55
N ILE A 116 19.37 -10.44 24.99
CA ILE A 116 18.09 -10.56 25.66
C ILE A 116 17.65 -12.03 25.66
N ASP A 117 17.44 -12.60 26.84
CA ASP A 117 16.83 -13.93 26.97
C ASP A 117 15.32 -13.85 26.76
N LEU A 118 14.87 -14.36 25.60
CA LEU A 118 13.46 -14.38 25.20
C LEU A 118 12.55 -15.20 26.13
N ARG A 119 13.11 -16.10 26.96
CA ARG A 119 12.34 -16.89 27.93
C ARG A 119 12.00 -16.10 29.18
N THR A 120 12.83 -15.15 29.57
CA THR A 120 12.73 -14.47 30.87
C THR A 120 12.52 -12.96 30.75
N CYS A 121 12.72 -12.38 29.56
CA CYS A 121 12.59 -10.94 29.36
C CYS A 121 11.20 -10.41 29.71
N ASP A 122 11.15 -9.23 30.32
CA ASP A 122 9.91 -8.53 30.64
C ASP A 122 9.56 -7.47 29.58
N TYR A 123 8.31 -7.03 29.60
CA TYR A 123 7.80 -6.07 28.64
C TYR A 123 8.44 -4.67 28.78
N ILE A 124 8.64 -4.22 30.02
CA ILE A 124 9.08 -2.86 30.31
C ILE A 124 10.52 -2.68 29.86
N THR A 125 11.43 -3.52 30.35
CA THR A 125 12.86 -3.39 30.11
C THR A 125 13.22 -3.76 28.68
N ALA A 126 12.82 -4.95 28.22
CA ALA A 126 13.31 -5.47 26.95
C ALA A 126 12.58 -4.90 25.73
N ILE A 127 11.27 -4.63 25.86
CA ILE A 127 10.44 -4.21 24.73
C ILE A 127 10.22 -2.71 24.70
N ARG A 128 9.71 -2.10 25.78
CA ARG A 128 9.37 -0.67 25.80
C ARG A 128 10.61 0.21 25.89
N ASP A 129 11.46 -0.05 26.87
CA ASP A 129 12.61 0.81 27.17
C ASP A 129 13.88 0.40 26.39
N GLY A 130 13.86 -0.80 25.80
CA GLY A 130 14.84 -1.29 24.82
C GLY A 130 14.35 -1.18 23.38
N TYR A 131 13.78 -2.27 22.84
CA TYR A 131 13.50 -2.42 21.40
C TYR A 131 12.68 -1.27 20.78
N GLN A 132 11.66 -0.76 21.48
CA GLN A 132 10.86 0.36 21.02
C GLN A 132 11.65 1.66 21.05
N LYS A 133 12.33 1.97 22.17
CA LYS A 133 13.10 3.19 22.35
C LYS A 133 14.21 3.33 21.30
N GLU A 134 14.98 2.27 21.08
CA GLU A 134 16.08 2.30 20.11
C GLU A 134 15.59 2.47 18.65
N GLN A 135 14.39 1.99 18.32
CA GLN A 135 13.79 2.24 17.01
C GLN A 135 13.30 3.69 16.84
N VAL A 136 12.82 4.31 17.93
CA VAL A 136 12.42 5.73 17.94
C VAL A 136 13.64 6.63 17.83
N GLU A 137 14.73 6.28 18.51
CA GLU A 137 15.99 7.04 18.47
C GLU A 137 16.79 6.80 17.18
N GLY A 138 16.45 5.75 16.42
CA GLY A 138 17.16 5.36 15.20
C GLY A 138 18.40 4.50 15.42
N THR A 139 18.77 4.24 16.69
CA THR A 139 19.89 3.39 17.08
C THR A 139 19.66 1.91 16.73
N TRP A 140 18.40 1.48 16.62
CA TRP A 140 18.00 0.21 16.03
C TRP A 140 17.19 0.41 14.74
N SER A 141 17.85 0.97 13.73
CA SER A 141 17.31 1.20 12.39
C SER A 141 18.38 0.94 11.34
N ARG A 142 17.98 0.36 10.19
CA ARG A 142 18.93 -0.02 9.12
C ARG A 142 19.77 1.17 8.63
N ASP A 143 19.13 2.33 8.53
CA ASP A 143 19.75 3.53 7.97
C ASP A 143 20.20 4.50 9.08
N GLY A 144 20.20 4.07 10.34
CA GLY A 144 20.54 4.90 11.51
C GLY A 144 19.53 6.02 11.80
N GLN A 145 18.37 6.01 11.15
CA GLN A 145 17.35 7.05 11.26
C GLN A 145 16.17 6.62 12.13
N PRO A 146 15.60 7.54 12.94
CA PRO A 146 14.33 7.34 13.63
C PRO A 146 13.23 6.76 12.75
N LEU A 147 12.50 5.77 13.27
CA LEU A 147 11.35 5.21 12.57
C LEU A 147 10.05 5.92 12.95
N ALA A 148 9.15 6.07 11.98
CA ALA A 148 7.84 6.64 12.21
C ALA A 148 7.05 5.84 13.28
N PRO A 149 6.26 6.50 14.16
CA PRO A 149 5.53 5.86 15.25
C PRO A 149 4.69 4.65 14.83
N ASN A 150 4.06 4.69 13.66
CA ASN A 150 3.27 3.58 13.14
C ASN A 150 4.12 2.34 12.85
N SER A 151 5.30 2.53 12.25
CA SER A 151 6.23 1.44 11.91
C SER A 151 6.80 0.79 13.17
N VAL A 152 7.16 1.60 14.17
CA VAL A 152 7.62 1.10 15.47
C VAL A 152 6.51 0.30 16.16
N ASN A 153 5.30 0.86 16.23
CA ASN A 153 4.16 0.19 16.87
C ASN A 153 3.88 -1.18 16.26
N VAL A 154 3.82 -1.33 14.92
CA VAL A 154 3.53 -2.64 14.31
C VAL A 154 4.63 -3.68 14.57
N ARG A 155 5.89 -3.26 14.61
CA ARG A 155 7.03 -4.14 14.94
C ARG A 155 7.00 -4.58 16.40
N VAL A 156 6.78 -3.64 17.31
CA VAL A 156 6.66 -3.91 18.75
C VAL A 156 5.46 -4.82 19.03
N ASP A 157 4.31 -4.54 18.42
CA ASP A 157 3.12 -5.40 18.55
C ASP A 157 3.43 -6.83 18.07
N HIS A 158 4.19 -6.98 16.99
CA HIS A 158 4.60 -8.30 16.49
C HIS A 158 5.62 -9.02 17.38
N ALA A 159 6.57 -8.30 17.98
CA ALA A 159 7.48 -8.84 18.98
C ALA A 159 6.70 -9.34 20.21
N CYS A 160 5.77 -8.54 20.72
CA CYS A 160 4.87 -8.92 21.80
C CYS A 160 4.04 -10.16 21.44
N ASN A 161 3.47 -10.23 20.23
CA ASN A 161 2.69 -11.39 19.77
C ASN A 161 3.54 -12.67 19.74
N PHE A 162 4.80 -12.60 19.33
CA PHE A 162 5.70 -13.74 19.35
C PHE A 162 5.97 -14.22 20.79
N LEU A 163 6.19 -13.30 21.73
CA LEU A 163 6.40 -13.65 23.14
C LEU A 163 5.13 -14.23 23.78
N LEU A 164 3.94 -13.70 23.47
CA LEU A 164 2.67 -14.29 23.90
C LEU A 164 2.45 -15.68 23.33
N TRP A 165 2.77 -15.90 22.05
CA TRP A 165 2.74 -17.24 21.45
C TRP A 165 3.68 -18.20 22.17
N MET A 166 4.89 -17.76 22.58
CA MET A 166 5.79 -18.61 23.37
C MET A 166 5.17 -19.00 24.72
N VAL A 167 4.41 -18.10 25.37
CA VAL A 167 3.64 -18.43 26.58
C VAL A 167 2.62 -19.52 26.28
N ASP A 168 1.82 -19.33 25.22
CA ASP A 168 0.73 -20.25 24.85
C ASP A 168 1.25 -21.64 24.45
N LYS A 169 2.50 -21.74 23.99
CA LYS A 169 3.18 -23.00 23.69
C LYS A 169 3.96 -23.59 24.87
N GLY A 170 3.92 -22.97 26.05
CA GLY A 170 4.66 -23.41 27.23
C GLY A 170 6.19 -23.27 27.09
N LEU A 171 6.66 -22.42 26.18
CA LEU A 171 8.08 -22.19 25.90
C LEU A 171 8.69 -21.12 26.81
N ARG A 172 7.85 -20.35 27.50
CA ARG A 172 8.26 -19.36 28.51
C ARG A 172 7.17 -19.18 29.58
N PRO A 173 7.52 -18.67 30.77
CA PRO A 173 6.56 -18.18 31.77
C PRO A 173 5.75 -16.98 31.26
N LYS A 174 4.72 -16.63 32.02
CA LYS A 174 3.79 -15.52 31.75
C LYS A 174 4.52 -14.24 31.30
N PHE A 175 3.99 -13.61 30.27
CA PHE A 175 4.50 -12.34 29.74
C PHE A 175 3.38 -11.30 29.81
N ASP A 176 3.51 -10.36 30.74
CA ASP A 176 2.50 -9.34 30.99
C ASP A 176 2.76 -8.09 30.17
N ILE A 177 1.75 -7.68 29.38
CA ILE A 177 1.76 -6.46 28.60
C ILE A 177 0.72 -5.52 29.21
N PRO A 178 1.15 -4.49 29.97
CA PRO A 178 0.22 -3.52 30.53
C PRO A 178 -0.57 -2.84 29.42
N SER A 179 -1.88 -2.66 29.64
CA SER A 179 -2.78 -1.94 28.75
C SER A 179 -3.31 -0.68 29.42
N VAL A 180 -3.68 0.31 28.60
CA VAL A 180 -4.39 1.53 29.00
C VAL A 180 -5.66 1.59 28.15
N THR A 181 -6.79 1.81 28.79
CA THR A 181 -8.06 2.00 28.08
C THR A 181 -8.07 3.40 27.47
N VAL A 182 -8.20 3.47 26.14
CA VAL A 182 -8.29 4.73 25.40
C VAL A 182 -9.67 4.84 24.79
N THR A 183 -10.35 5.95 25.10
CA THR A 183 -11.62 6.30 24.47
C THR A 183 -11.36 6.82 23.06
N VAL A 184 -11.85 6.09 22.05
CA VAL A 184 -11.85 6.55 20.67
C VAL A 184 -13.24 7.10 20.37
N SER A 185 -13.35 8.42 20.24
CA SER A 185 -14.60 9.03 19.77
C SER A 185 -14.71 8.75 18.26
N SER A 186 -15.57 7.82 17.87
CA SER A 186 -15.97 7.70 16.47
C SER A 186 -17.14 8.66 16.26
N ARG A 187 -16.99 9.67 15.38
CA ARG A 187 -18.16 10.40 14.85
C ARG A 187 -18.89 9.46 13.89
N LYS A 188 -19.65 8.51 14.43
CA LYS A 188 -20.59 7.72 13.65
C LYS A 188 -21.81 8.59 13.38
N ALA A 189 -21.91 9.06 12.15
CA ALA A 189 -23.00 9.93 11.69
C ALA A 189 -24.33 9.18 11.47
N SER A 190 -24.62 8.14 12.26
CA SER A 190 -25.84 7.33 12.11
C SER A 190 -26.86 7.51 13.23
N ASN A 191 -26.50 8.13 14.35
CA ASN A 191 -27.42 8.30 15.47
C ASN A 191 -27.63 9.78 15.78
N SER A 192 -28.88 10.23 15.69
CA SER A 192 -29.38 11.45 16.33
C SER A 192 -29.35 11.38 17.87
N ARG A 193 -28.83 10.28 18.44
CA ARG A 193 -28.65 10.02 19.87
C ARG A 193 -27.26 9.45 20.14
N GLY A 194 -26.37 10.30 20.69
CA GLY A 194 -25.18 9.88 21.43
C GLY A 194 -23.92 9.61 20.61
N HIS A 195 -22.84 10.28 20.99
CA HIS A 195 -21.47 9.87 20.65
C HIS A 195 -21.28 8.41 21.08
N SER A 196 -21.11 7.48 20.13
CA SER A 196 -20.65 6.15 20.49
C SER A 196 -19.15 6.23 20.74
N GLU A 197 -18.80 6.54 21.98
CA GLU A 197 -17.46 6.35 22.51
C GLU A 197 -17.18 4.85 22.51
N THR A 198 -16.16 4.43 21.77
CA THR A 198 -15.68 3.05 21.83
C THR A 198 -14.36 3.08 22.59
N THR A 199 -14.33 2.48 23.76
CA THR A 199 -13.11 2.24 24.52
C THR A 199 -12.33 1.10 23.88
N LYS A 200 -11.04 1.32 23.61
CA LYS A 200 -10.12 0.28 23.13
C LYS A 200 -8.95 0.20 24.11
N ASP A 201 -8.63 -1.01 24.55
CA ASP A 201 -7.41 -1.25 25.31
C ASP A 201 -6.21 -1.23 24.36
N VAL A 202 -5.27 -0.34 24.64
CA VAL A 202 -4.01 -0.25 23.90
C VAL A 202 -2.86 -0.54 24.84
N ARG A 203 -1.80 -1.17 24.32
CA ARG A 203 -0.56 -1.37 25.06
C ARG A 203 -0.04 -0.06 25.66
N ALA A 204 0.31 -0.08 26.95
CA ALA A 204 0.97 1.04 27.61
C ALA A 204 2.29 1.38 26.90
N GLY A 205 2.54 2.65 26.61
CA GLY A 205 3.71 3.08 25.83
C GLY A 205 3.57 2.90 24.31
N ARG A 206 2.38 2.57 23.79
CA ARG A 206 2.09 2.67 22.35
C ARG A 206 2.29 4.11 21.89
N LEU A 207 3.10 4.32 20.86
CA LEU A 207 3.43 5.66 20.36
C LEU A 207 2.22 6.30 19.69
N ARG A 208 2.00 7.59 19.93
CA ARG A 208 0.94 8.35 19.28
C ARG A 208 1.22 8.42 17.77
N LYS A 209 0.21 8.11 16.97
CA LYS A 209 0.28 8.31 15.52
C LYS A 209 -0.08 9.76 15.22
N ASP A 210 0.72 10.41 14.37
CA ASP A 210 0.36 11.71 13.85
C ASP A 210 -0.94 11.60 13.06
N LYS A 211 -1.85 12.55 13.29
CA LYS A 211 -3.08 12.64 12.52
C LYS A 211 -2.67 13.05 11.10
N ARG A 212 -2.97 12.21 10.12
CA ARG A 212 -2.74 12.52 8.71
C ARG A 212 -3.54 13.77 8.32
N THR A 213 -2.84 14.82 7.91
CA THR A 213 -3.44 16.01 7.31
C THR A 213 -3.43 15.85 5.79
N LEU A 214 -4.56 16.11 5.15
CA LEU A 214 -4.68 16.05 3.69
C LEU A 214 -4.29 17.40 3.10
N GLN A 215 -3.21 17.41 2.32
CA GLN A 215 -2.88 18.46 1.36
C GLN A 215 -3.34 17.97 -0.02
N MET A 216 -3.93 18.85 -0.82
CA MET A 216 -4.38 18.55 -2.19
C MET A 216 -3.67 19.49 -3.16
N PRO A 217 -3.17 18.98 -4.30
CA PRO A 217 -2.64 19.86 -5.34
C PRO A 217 -3.77 20.65 -5.99
N THR A 218 -3.45 21.83 -6.51
CA THR A 218 -4.32 22.57 -7.42
C THR A 218 -4.51 21.80 -8.74
N GLU A 219 -5.53 22.16 -9.53
CA GLU A 219 -5.69 21.55 -10.86
C GLU A 219 -4.49 21.82 -11.77
N GLN A 220 -3.92 23.02 -11.72
CA GLN A 220 -2.79 23.40 -12.55
C GLN A 220 -1.54 22.58 -12.21
N GLU A 221 -1.21 22.45 -10.92
CA GLU A 221 -0.09 21.61 -10.47
C GLU A 221 -0.30 20.15 -10.86
N LEU A 222 -1.52 19.65 -10.70
CA LEU A 222 -1.85 18.26 -11.04
C LEU A 222 -1.75 18.00 -12.56
N ARG A 223 -2.21 18.93 -13.39
CA ARG A 223 -2.08 18.87 -14.86
C ARG A 223 -0.61 18.91 -15.27
N LYS A 224 0.17 19.89 -14.76
CA LYS A 224 1.62 20.00 -15.01
C LYS A 224 2.34 18.70 -14.64
N TRP A 225 2.02 18.13 -13.48
CA TRP A 225 2.57 16.86 -13.02
C TRP A 225 2.21 15.70 -13.97
N LEU A 226 0.93 15.55 -14.33
CA LEU A 226 0.48 14.45 -15.18
C LEU A 226 1.10 14.54 -16.58
N ASP A 227 1.21 15.73 -17.15
CA ASP A 227 1.87 15.97 -18.44
C ASP A 227 3.37 15.60 -18.38
N ALA A 228 4.04 15.89 -17.26
CA ALA A 228 5.42 15.46 -17.04
C ALA A 228 5.52 13.92 -16.95
N VAL A 229 4.55 13.24 -16.32
CA VAL A 229 4.50 11.77 -16.28
C VAL A 229 4.40 11.19 -17.69
N TYR A 230 3.46 11.68 -18.51
CA TYR A 230 3.30 11.23 -19.90
C TYR A 230 4.58 11.42 -20.72
N ARG A 231 5.17 12.62 -20.65
CA ARG A 231 6.39 12.94 -21.40
C ARG A 231 7.58 12.07 -21.00
N ARG A 232 7.76 11.82 -19.69
CA ARG A 232 8.95 11.12 -19.18
C ARG A 232 8.82 9.61 -19.16
N ASN A 233 7.62 9.07 -18.91
CA ASN A 233 7.43 7.64 -18.63
C ASN A 233 6.64 6.91 -19.73
N GLY A 234 6.16 7.61 -20.75
CA GLY A 234 5.42 7.02 -21.86
C GLY A 234 3.91 6.95 -21.62
N TYR A 235 3.17 6.57 -22.67
CA TYR A 235 1.72 6.69 -22.70
C TYR A 235 1.06 5.70 -21.74
N ALA A 236 1.50 4.44 -21.73
CA ALA A 236 0.95 3.41 -20.86
C ALA A 236 1.01 3.80 -19.37
N LYS A 237 2.18 4.28 -18.89
CA LYS A 237 2.36 4.67 -17.48
C LYS A 237 1.63 5.96 -17.15
N GLY A 238 1.61 6.93 -18.07
CA GLY A 238 0.79 8.14 -17.92
C GLY A 238 -0.70 7.81 -17.77
N LEU A 239 -1.22 6.92 -18.63
CA LEU A 239 -2.61 6.47 -18.58
C LEU A 239 -2.92 5.69 -17.29
N MET A 240 -1.98 4.92 -16.74
CA MET A 240 -2.13 4.29 -15.42
C MET A 240 -2.21 5.34 -14.29
N CYS A 241 -1.38 6.38 -14.32
CA CYS A 241 -1.42 7.47 -13.33
C CYS A 241 -2.75 8.24 -13.40
N GLU A 242 -3.17 8.63 -14.60
CA GLU A 242 -4.48 9.26 -14.83
C GLU A 242 -5.63 8.36 -14.35
N SER A 243 -5.53 7.05 -14.60
CA SER A 243 -6.53 6.09 -14.15
C SER A 243 -6.70 6.11 -12.63
N VAL A 244 -5.62 6.19 -11.86
CA VAL A 244 -5.72 6.34 -10.39
C VAL A 244 -6.46 7.63 -10.04
N LEU A 245 -6.13 8.74 -10.67
CA LEU A 245 -6.76 10.05 -10.40
C LEU A 245 -8.23 10.10 -10.74
N LEU A 246 -8.68 9.37 -11.76
CA LEU A 246 -10.07 9.45 -12.25
C LEU A 246 -10.99 8.36 -11.72
N THR A 247 -10.44 7.31 -11.11
CA THR A 247 -11.21 6.15 -10.63
C THR A 247 -11.01 5.85 -9.15
N ALA A 248 -10.02 6.47 -8.51
CA ALA A 248 -9.55 6.09 -7.17
C ALA A 248 -9.28 4.58 -7.04
N MET A 249 -8.76 3.92 -8.07
CA MET A 249 -8.25 2.55 -7.97
C MET A 249 -6.89 2.51 -7.25
N ARG A 250 -6.58 1.40 -6.57
CA ARG A 250 -5.30 1.24 -5.86
C ARG A 250 -4.21 1.03 -6.89
N ARG A 251 -2.99 1.41 -6.55
CA ARG A 251 -1.81 1.12 -7.37
C ARG A 251 -1.74 -0.36 -7.79
N THR A 252 -2.06 -1.27 -6.87
CA THR A 252 -2.10 -2.72 -7.12
C THR A 252 -3.26 -3.14 -8.02
N GLU A 253 -4.42 -2.51 -7.89
CA GLU A 253 -5.59 -2.77 -8.71
C GLU A 253 -5.35 -2.31 -10.16
N ILE A 254 -4.71 -1.15 -10.36
CA ILE A 254 -4.35 -0.65 -11.71
C ILE A 254 -3.27 -1.52 -12.35
N SER A 255 -2.20 -1.87 -11.64
CA SER A 255 -1.15 -2.74 -12.19
C SER A 255 -1.65 -4.15 -12.53
N ARG A 256 -2.77 -4.57 -11.94
CA ARG A 256 -3.40 -5.88 -12.16
C ARG A 256 -4.72 -5.79 -12.94
N PHE A 257 -5.02 -4.61 -13.48
CA PHE A 257 -6.23 -4.42 -14.26
C PHE A 257 -6.08 -5.20 -15.58
N ARG A 258 -7.12 -5.93 -15.94
CA ARG A 258 -7.08 -6.88 -17.05
C ARG A 258 -7.81 -6.35 -18.28
N VAL A 259 -7.47 -6.90 -19.44
CA VAL A 259 -8.08 -6.53 -20.72
C VAL A 259 -9.58 -6.79 -20.78
N ASP A 260 -10.05 -7.82 -20.05
CA ASP A 260 -11.45 -8.22 -19.93
C ASP A 260 -12.21 -7.44 -18.85
N GLY A 261 -11.51 -6.62 -18.05
CA GLY A 261 -12.12 -5.75 -17.05
C GLY A 261 -12.99 -4.63 -17.64
N LEU A 262 -12.82 -4.35 -18.93
CA LEU A 262 -13.68 -3.49 -19.74
C LEU A 262 -14.18 -4.30 -20.94
N PRO A 263 -15.49 -4.42 -21.21
CA PRO A 263 -15.97 -5.18 -22.37
C PRO A 263 -15.34 -4.69 -23.69
N GLU A 264 -15.02 -5.62 -24.59
CA GLU A 264 -14.37 -5.33 -25.88
C GLU A 264 -15.25 -4.50 -26.82
N ASP A 265 -16.53 -4.86 -26.86
CA ASP A 265 -17.55 -4.15 -27.60
C ASP A 265 -18.13 -3.03 -26.73
N ARG A 266 -18.07 -1.79 -27.23
CA ARG A 266 -18.62 -0.60 -26.56
C ARG A 266 -20.13 -0.70 -26.34
N ARG A 267 -20.86 -1.46 -27.15
CA ARG A 267 -22.30 -1.71 -26.98
C ARG A 267 -22.63 -2.49 -25.72
N ASN A 268 -21.66 -3.23 -25.18
CA ASN A 268 -21.79 -3.98 -23.94
C ASN A 268 -21.39 -3.16 -22.69
N TRP A 269 -21.05 -1.88 -22.87
CA TRP A 269 -20.72 -1.01 -21.74
C TRP A 269 -21.98 -0.62 -20.98
N ARG A 270 -21.98 -0.88 -19.67
CA ARG A 270 -23.06 -0.46 -18.77
C ARG A 270 -22.85 1.01 -18.43
N THR A 271 -23.49 1.89 -19.19
CA THR A 271 -23.39 3.34 -19.03
C THR A 271 -24.43 3.87 -18.04
N HIS A 272 -24.01 4.83 -17.23
CA HIS A 272 -24.91 5.65 -16.39
C HIS A 272 -25.14 6.99 -17.08
N SER A 273 -26.41 7.40 -17.15
CA SER A 273 -26.86 8.64 -17.81
C SER A 273 -26.38 8.77 -19.26
N PRO A 274 -26.76 7.86 -20.17
CA PRO A 274 -26.28 7.87 -21.56
C PRO A 274 -26.62 9.17 -22.31
N ASP A 275 -27.68 9.86 -21.91
CA ASP A 275 -28.13 11.12 -22.52
C ASP A 275 -27.48 12.37 -21.90
N ALA A 276 -26.73 12.22 -20.81
CA ALA A 276 -26.01 13.33 -20.20
C ALA A 276 -24.78 13.73 -21.05
N PRO A 277 -24.26 14.96 -20.92
CA PRO A 277 -23.00 15.34 -21.56
C PRO A 277 -21.88 14.34 -21.26
N LEU A 278 -21.01 14.05 -22.25
CA LEU A 278 -19.96 13.03 -22.15
C LEU A 278 -19.08 13.14 -20.89
N ARG A 279 -18.88 14.37 -20.37
CA ARG A 279 -18.12 14.65 -19.14
C ARG A 279 -18.79 14.10 -17.86
N GLN A 280 -20.09 13.84 -17.90
CA GLN A 280 -20.88 13.31 -16.78
C GLN A 280 -21.18 11.81 -16.93
N GLN A 281 -21.04 11.26 -18.14
CA GLN A 281 -21.27 9.85 -18.40
C GLN A 281 -20.19 8.97 -17.76
N LYS A 282 -20.61 7.81 -17.23
CA LYS A 282 -19.71 6.83 -16.60
C LYS A 282 -20.03 5.42 -17.07
N VAL A 283 -19.02 4.55 -17.09
CA VAL A 283 -19.12 3.12 -17.34
C VAL A 283 -18.91 2.37 -16.04
N LEU A 284 -19.76 1.39 -15.75
CA LEU A 284 -19.58 0.48 -14.63
C LEU A 284 -18.63 -0.65 -15.02
N ILE A 285 -17.56 -0.84 -14.25
CA ILE A 285 -16.66 -2.00 -14.38
C ILE A 285 -16.57 -2.76 -13.07
N SER A 286 -16.11 -4.01 -13.13
CA SER A 286 -15.83 -4.83 -11.94
C SER A 286 -14.33 -5.00 -11.76
N ILE A 287 -13.85 -4.87 -10.53
CA ILE A 287 -12.45 -5.09 -10.16
C ILE A 287 -12.35 -6.13 -9.06
N ARG A 288 -11.47 -7.11 -9.25
CA ARG A 288 -11.20 -8.20 -8.29
C ARG A 288 -9.73 -8.55 -8.12
N TYR A 289 -8.88 -8.20 -9.09
CA TYR A 289 -7.46 -8.51 -9.05
C TYR A 289 -6.68 -7.44 -8.31
N GLY A 290 -5.81 -7.86 -7.38
CA GLY A 290 -5.01 -6.94 -6.59
C GLY A 290 -5.77 -6.09 -5.57
N THR A 291 -7.05 -6.41 -5.32
CA THR A 291 -7.86 -5.74 -4.30
C THR A 291 -7.39 -6.14 -2.90
N LYS A 292 -7.54 -5.19 -1.95
CA LYS A 292 -7.22 -5.43 -0.54
C LYS A 292 -8.34 -6.24 0.11
N GLY A 293 -8.00 -7.16 1.01
CA GLY A 293 -8.95 -8.01 1.73
C GLY A 293 -8.55 -9.48 1.70
N PRO A 294 -9.50 -10.41 1.94
CA PRO A 294 -9.28 -11.85 1.79
C PRO A 294 -8.64 -12.24 0.46
N ASP A 295 -8.02 -13.41 0.43
CA ASP A 295 -7.44 -14.02 -0.78
C ASP A 295 -8.31 -15.21 -1.21
N TYR A 296 -8.79 -15.19 -2.45
CA TYR A 296 -9.63 -16.23 -3.04
C TYR A 296 -8.88 -17.04 -4.09
N GLY A 297 -7.54 -16.98 -4.09
CA GLY A 297 -6.67 -17.69 -5.01
C GLY A 297 -5.88 -16.76 -5.94
N LYS A 298 -5.15 -17.39 -6.85
CA LYS A 298 -4.31 -16.70 -7.83
C LYS A 298 -4.70 -17.10 -9.24
N ASP A 299 -4.58 -16.15 -10.15
CA ASP A 299 -4.85 -16.34 -11.56
C ASP A 299 -3.84 -15.50 -12.35
N HIS A 300 -3.04 -16.15 -13.20
CA HIS A 300 -1.87 -15.55 -13.87
C HIS A 300 -0.89 -14.85 -12.90
N GLY A 301 -0.72 -15.42 -11.70
CA GLY A 301 0.13 -14.86 -10.64
C GLY A 301 -0.49 -13.72 -9.83
N ASP A 302 -1.68 -13.23 -10.22
CA ASP A 302 -2.36 -12.16 -9.50
C ASP A 302 -3.32 -12.69 -8.44
N LYS A 303 -3.25 -12.08 -7.26
CA LYS A 303 -4.24 -12.29 -6.19
C LYS A 303 -5.65 -11.93 -6.67
N ILE A 304 -6.58 -12.86 -6.46
CA ILE A 304 -8.03 -12.63 -6.53
C ILE A 304 -8.48 -12.20 -5.13
N GLY A 305 -8.90 -10.95 -4.99
CA GLY A 305 -9.49 -10.44 -3.76
C GLY A 305 -10.99 -10.18 -3.90
N PRO A 306 -11.60 -9.47 -2.94
CA PRO A 306 -13.00 -9.07 -3.01
C PRO A 306 -13.30 -8.31 -4.30
N SER A 307 -14.37 -8.72 -4.98
CA SER A 307 -14.88 -8.06 -6.16
C SER A 307 -15.69 -6.82 -5.76
N ARG A 308 -15.53 -5.72 -6.47
CA ARG A 308 -16.43 -4.56 -6.37
C ARG A 308 -16.61 -3.89 -7.71
N SER A 309 -17.78 -3.26 -7.88
CA SER A 309 -18.04 -2.43 -9.05
C SER A 309 -17.64 -0.98 -8.79
N ILE A 310 -17.06 -0.34 -9.80
CA ILE A 310 -16.65 1.05 -9.74
C ILE A 310 -17.11 1.79 -11.00
N TRP A 311 -17.32 3.09 -10.85
CA TRP A 311 -17.63 3.97 -11.98
C TRP A 311 -16.36 4.54 -12.57
N VAL A 312 -16.26 4.51 -13.90
CA VAL A 312 -15.14 5.06 -14.68
C VAL A 312 -15.70 6.12 -15.64
N PRO A 313 -15.14 7.34 -15.71
CA PRO A 313 -15.56 8.31 -16.72
C PRO A 313 -15.50 7.71 -18.13
N VAL A 314 -16.53 7.92 -18.96
CA VAL A 314 -16.58 7.32 -20.31
C VAL A 314 -15.35 7.70 -21.14
N LYS A 315 -14.86 8.94 -21.03
CA LYS A 315 -13.63 9.38 -21.71
C LYS A 315 -12.41 8.53 -21.35
N LEU A 316 -12.25 8.18 -20.08
CA LEU A 316 -11.14 7.31 -19.65
C LEU A 316 -11.33 5.87 -20.18
N ALA A 317 -12.55 5.34 -20.12
CA ALA A 317 -12.85 4.01 -20.66
C ALA A 317 -12.58 3.93 -22.18
N GLN A 318 -12.91 5.00 -22.93
CA GLN A 318 -12.58 5.13 -24.35
C GLN A 318 -11.07 5.10 -24.60
N ARG A 319 -10.28 5.83 -23.80
CA ARG A 319 -8.82 5.81 -23.90
C ARG A 319 -8.20 4.46 -23.55
N TRP A 320 -8.76 3.72 -22.59
CA TRP A 320 -8.35 2.35 -22.31
C TRP A 320 -8.64 1.42 -23.50
N ASP A 321 -9.83 1.53 -24.09
CA ASP A 321 -10.22 0.75 -25.27
C ASP A 321 -9.34 1.05 -26.49
N GLU A 322 -9.05 2.34 -26.72
CA GLU A 322 -8.14 2.81 -27.76
C GLU A 322 -6.74 2.27 -27.53
N TYR A 323 -6.17 2.40 -26.32
CA TYR A 323 -4.86 1.85 -26.00
C TYR A 323 -4.80 0.32 -26.20
N ARG A 324 -5.85 -0.40 -25.79
CA ARG A 324 -5.97 -1.85 -25.96
C ARG A 324 -5.92 -2.26 -27.43
N LYS A 325 -6.61 -1.53 -28.30
CA LYS A 325 -6.77 -1.84 -29.74
C LYS A 325 -5.71 -1.18 -30.62
N ALA A 326 -5.04 -0.14 -30.15
CA ALA A 326 -4.13 0.65 -30.96
C ALA A 326 -2.92 -0.19 -31.38
N LYS A 327 -2.60 -0.11 -32.68
CA LYS A 327 -1.40 -0.71 -33.27
C LYS A 327 -0.11 -0.23 -32.59
N HIS A 328 -0.10 1.00 -32.09
CA HIS A 328 1.03 1.62 -31.36
C HIS A 328 0.85 1.61 -29.82
N GLY A 329 -0.24 1.01 -29.31
CA GLY A 329 -0.50 0.88 -27.88
C GLY A 329 -0.12 -0.49 -27.36
N ARG A 330 -1.07 -1.15 -26.68
CA ARG A 330 -0.86 -2.45 -26.04
C ARG A 330 -0.40 -3.54 -27.03
N ILE A 331 -0.95 -3.56 -28.24
CA ILE A 331 -0.63 -4.57 -29.26
C ILE A 331 0.85 -4.49 -29.68
N ALA A 332 1.39 -3.27 -29.86
CA ALA A 332 2.81 -3.08 -30.15
C ALA A 332 3.68 -3.58 -28.99
N ALA A 333 3.36 -3.20 -27.76
CA ALA A 333 4.09 -3.63 -26.57
C ALA A 333 4.10 -5.16 -26.46
N LEU A 334 2.94 -5.81 -26.61
CA LEU A 334 2.85 -7.28 -26.57
C LEU A 334 3.69 -7.93 -27.66
N LYS A 335 3.69 -7.37 -28.88
CA LYS A 335 4.48 -7.90 -30.00
C LYS A 335 5.99 -7.92 -29.67
N ILE A 336 6.52 -6.94 -28.95
CA ILE A 336 7.92 -6.91 -28.51
C ILE A 336 8.22 -8.16 -27.69
N TRP A 337 7.44 -8.40 -26.64
CA TRP A 337 7.66 -9.54 -25.76
C TRP A 337 7.45 -10.87 -26.49
N VAL A 338 6.38 -11.02 -27.28
CA VAL A 338 6.10 -12.26 -28.02
C VAL A 338 7.18 -12.56 -29.07
N SER A 339 7.72 -11.54 -29.74
CA SER A 339 8.75 -11.75 -30.78
C SER A 339 10.05 -12.35 -30.23
N GLY A 340 10.35 -12.13 -28.94
CA GLY A 340 11.51 -12.72 -28.27
C GLY A 340 11.38 -14.21 -27.92
N ALA A 341 10.24 -14.86 -28.22
CA ALA A 341 10.06 -16.30 -27.98
C ALA A 341 10.62 -17.15 -29.13
N ARG A 342 11.34 -18.22 -28.77
CA ARG A 342 12.07 -19.09 -29.70
C ARG A 342 11.15 -20.07 -30.40
N THR A 343 10.08 -20.50 -29.74
CA THR A 343 9.17 -21.54 -30.25
C THR A 343 7.75 -21.02 -30.43
N LYS A 344 6.95 -21.70 -31.26
CA LYS A 344 5.52 -21.40 -31.40
C LYS A 344 4.75 -21.63 -30.10
N SER A 345 5.12 -22.66 -29.34
CA SER A 345 4.51 -22.99 -28.03
C SER A 345 4.73 -21.86 -27.04
N GLU A 346 5.98 -21.38 -26.92
CA GLU A 346 6.32 -20.27 -26.04
C GLU A 346 5.62 -18.96 -26.47
N ARG A 347 5.50 -18.70 -27.78
CA ARG A 347 4.72 -17.55 -28.27
C ARG A 347 3.26 -17.61 -27.83
N LYS A 348 2.64 -18.78 -27.95
CA LYS A 348 1.25 -19.00 -27.53
C LYS A 348 1.11 -18.80 -26.02
N GLU A 349 2.00 -19.40 -25.23
CA GLU A 349 2.02 -19.22 -23.78
C GLU A 349 2.18 -17.75 -23.36
N ARG A 350 3.05 -16.98 -24.02
CA ARG A 350 3.18 -15.54 -23.76
C ARG A 350 1.89 -14.78 -24.08
N ILE A 351 1.22 -15.09 -25.18
CA ILE A 351 -0.06 -14.45 -25.54
C ILE A 351 -1.13 -14.81 -24.51
N ASP A 352 -1.26 -16.09 -24.18
CA ASP A 352 -2.25 -16.59 -23.23
C ASP A 352 -2.03 -15.99 -21.83
N ASN A 353 -0.78 -15.80 -21.41
CA ASN A 353 -0.45 -15.17 -20.14
C ASN A 353 -0.50 -13.63 -20.13
N ALA A 354 -0.62 -12.98 -21.28
CA ALA A 354 -0.69 -11.52 -21.39
C ALA A 354 -2.12 -11.02 -21.11
N VAL A 355 -2.59 -11.17 -19.87
CA VAL A 355 -3.95 -10.78 -19.46
C VAL A 355 -4.07 -9.33 -19.00
N HIS A 356 -2.95 -8.69 -18.64
CA HIS A 356 -2.91 -7.32 -18.12
C HIS A 356 -3.24 -6.28 -19.19
N MET A 357 -4.01 -5.26 -18.81
CA MET A 357 -4.34 -4.12 -19.67
C MET A 357 -3.08 -3.35 -20.04
N PHE A 358 -2.26 -2.99 -19.06
CA PHE A 358 -1.10 -2.11 -19.25
C PHE A 358 0.21 -2.90 -19.35
N LEU A 359 0.88 -2.76 -20.48
CA LEU A 359 2.18 -3.38 -20.76
C LEU A 359 3.24 -2.29 -20.91
N ASP A 360 4.45 -2.59 -20.47
CA ASP A 360 5.59 -1.68 -20.61
C ASP A 360 5.99 -1.58 -22.08
N GLU A 361 6.00 -0.36 -22.61
CA GLU A 361 6.17 -0.10 -24.04
C GLU A 361 7.55 -0.52 -24.57
N ARG A 362 8.55 -0.71 -23.69
CA ARG A 362 9.91 -1.11 -24.07
C ARG A 362 10.12 -2.61 -24.01
N THR A 363 9.49 -3.28 -23.04
CA THR A 363 9.75 -4.71 -22.77
C THR A 363 8.58 -5.62 -23.16
N GLY A 364 7.37 -5.07 -23.26
CA GLY A 364 6.12 -5.80 -23.48
C GLY A 364 5.62 -6.58 -22.27
N LEU A 365 6.30 -6.48 -21.13
CA LEU A 365 5.91 -7.14 -19.88
C LEU A 365 4.84 -6.34 -19.12
N PRO A 366 4.03 -6.98 -18.27
CA PRO A 366 3.08 -6.28 -17.40
C PRO A 366 3.76 -5.21 -16.53
N ILE A 367 3.17 -4.02 -16.47
CA ILE A 367 3.68 -2.94 -15.61
C ILE A 367 3.35 -3.24 -14.16
N THR A 368 4.38 -3.46 -13.35
CA THR A 368 4.24 -3.74 -11.92
C THR A 368 3.82 -2.51 -11.11
N SER A 369 3.25 -2.74 -9.92
CA SER A 369 2.99 -1.68 -8.93
C SER A 369 4.22 -0.84 -8.59
N LYS A 370 5.42 -1.44 -8.57
CA LYS A 370 6.67 -0.72 -8.30
C LYS A 370 7.02 0.23 -9.44
N GLN A 371 6.87 -0.23 -10.69
CA GLN A 371 7.08 0.60 -11.87
C GLN A 371 6.05 1.74 -11.96
N LEU A 372 4.78 1.49 -11.62
CA LEU A 372 3.76 2.55 -11.52
C LEU A 372 4.14 3.58 -10.46
N TYR A 373 4.57 3.15 -9.26
CA TYR A 373 5.02 4.08 -8.23
C TYR A 373 6.22 4.91 -8.69
N HIS A 374 7.21 4.26 -9.30
CA HIS A 374 8.35 4.96 -9.85
C HIS A 374 7.94 5.98 -10.91
N ALA A 375 7.01 5.64 -11.81
CA ALA A 375 6.50 6.60 -12.79
C ALA A 375 5.80 7.81 -12.12
N TRP A 376 5.08 7.57 -11.03
CA TRP A 376 4.41 8.60 -10.23
C TRP A 376 5.40 9.58 -9.59
N THR A 377 6.51 9.06 -9.04
CA THR A 377 7.47 9.84 -8.24
C THR A 377 8.70 10.32 -8.99
N ASN A 378 8.98 9.78 -10.18
CA ASN A 378 10.15 10.13 -10.98
C ASN A 378 9.91 11.37 -11.87
N VAL A 379 9.13 12.33 -11.40
CA VAL A 379 8.89 13.64 -12.01
C VAL A 379 8.81 14.67 -10.89
N GLU A 380 8.88 15.96 -11.23
CA GLU A 380 8.62 17.03 -10.26
C GLU A 380 7.23 16.83 -9.65
N LEU A 381 7.18 16.65 -8.33
CA LEU A 381 5.95 16.41 -7.59
C LEU A 381 5.25 17.75 -7.33
N PRO A 382 3.89 17.78 -7.27
CA PRO A 382 3.16 18.97 -6.83
C PRO A 382 3.60 19.46 -5.45
N TYR A 383 3.90 18.53 -4.55
CA TYR A 383 4.46 18.78 -3.22
C TYR A 383 5.11 17.50 -2.69
N ASP A 384 5.92 17.65 -1.65
CA ASP A 384 6.64 16.55 -1.01
C ASP A 384 5.69 15.48 -0.47
N GLY A 385 5.98 14.23 -0.84
CA GLY A 385 5.18 13.07 -0.43
C GLY A 385 3.96 12.78 -1.30
N TRP A 386 3.70 13.53 -2.38
CA TRP A 386 2.68 13.18 -3.36
C TRP A 386 2.85 11.74 -3.85
N SER A 387 1.80 10.93 -3.71
CA SER A 387 1.86 9.48 -3.93
C SER A 387 0.55 8.96 -4.51
N CYS A 388 0.57 7.75 -5.09
CA CYS A 388 -0.65 7.12 -5.63
C CYS A 388 -1.78 7.01 -4.58
N HIS A 389 -1.44 6.91 -3.29
CA HIS A 389 -2.45 6.88 -2.23
C HIS A 389 -3.11 8.26 -2.09
N LEU A 390 -2.32 9.33 -2.05
CA LEU A 390 -2.83 10.70 -2.07
C LEU A 390 -3.58 11.04 -3.37
N GLY A 391 -3.22 10.46 -4.51
CA GLY A 391 -4.00 10.57 -5.75
C GLY A 391 -5.43 10.03 -5.62
N ARG A 392 -5.63 8.96 -4.84
CA ARG A 392 -6.98 8.45 -4.53
C ARG A 392 -7.72 9.37 -3.57
N ASP A 393 -7.02 9.93 -2.59
CA ASP A 393 -7.60 10.88 -1.65
C ASP A 393 -8.01 12.17 -2.38
N TRP A 394 -7.22 12.62 -3.35
CA TRP A 394 -7.58 13.70 -4.25
C TRP A 394 -8.86 13.41 -5.01
N TRP A 395 -9.01 12.23 -5.61
CA TRP A 395 -10.27 11.86 -6.27
C TRP A 395 -11.47 11.93 -5.30
N ALA A 396 -11.30 11.45 -4.07
CA ALA A 396 -12.36 11.47 -3.06
C ALA A 396 -12.74 12.91 -2.68
N CYS A 397 -11.74 13.75 -2.42
CA CYS A 397 -11.92 15.16 -2.09
C CYS A 397 -12.53 15.98 -3.25
N ALA A 398 -12.02 15.80 -4.47
CA ALA A 398 -12.54 16.45 -5.68
C ALA A 398 -13.97 16.00 -5.99
N THR A 399 -14.28 14.71 -5.81
CA THR A 399 -15.64 14.19 -5.93
C THR A 399 -16.55 14.83 -4.90
N LEU A 400 -16.14 14.86 -3.63
CA LEU A 400 -16.91 15.48 -2.56
C LEU A 400 -17.23 16.94 -2.89
N ILE A 401 -16.23 17.72 -3.31
CA ILE A 401 -16.43 19.09 -3.77
C ILE A 401 -17.44 19.17 -4.92
N ALA A 402 -17.30 18.34 -5.95
CA ALA A 402 -18.18 18.40 -7.11
C ALA A 402 -19.66 18.17 -6.75
N TYR A 403 -19.94 17.27 -5.80
CA TYR A 403 -21.30 17.04 -5.30
C TYR A 403 -21.78 18.13 -4.35
N MET A 404 -20.88 18.70 -3.54
CA MET A 404 -21.23 19.68 -2.52
C MET A 404 -21.33 21.10 -3.07
N LYS A 405 -20.67 21.40 -4.19
CA LYS A 405 -20.61 22.74 -4.82
C LYS A 405 -21.96 23.46 -4.90
N PRO A 406 -23.08 22.84 -5.35
CA PRO A 406 -24.37 23.51 -5.43
C PRO A 406 -24.97 23.91 -4.07
N TYR A 407 -24.50 23.33 -2.98
CA TYR A 407 -25.02 23.54 -1.63
C TYR A 407 -24.17 24.50 -0.80
N ILE A 408 -22.96 24.84 -1.26
CA ILE A 408 -22.07 25.76 -0.56
C ILE A 408 -22.55 27.20 -0.82
N PRO A 409 -22.93 27.97 0.22
CA PRO A 409 -23.38 29.34 0.03
C PRO A 409 -22.20 30.25 -0.38
N ALA A 410 -22.48 31.30 -1.15
CA ALA A 410 -21.48 32.26 -1.62
C ALA A 410 -20.91 33.19 -0.52
N GLY A 411 -21.34 33.03 0.73
CA GLY A 411 -20.96 33.86 1.86
C GLY A 411 -20.53 33.05 3.08
N ARG A 412 -20.35 33.72 4.22
CA ARG A 412 -19.94 33.06 5.47
C ARG A 412 -20.98 32.02 5.89
N VAL A 413 -20.51 30.81 6.16
CA VAL A 413 -21.33 29.70 6.65
C VAL A 413 -21.59 29.89 8.15
N ASP A 414 -22.86 29.90 8.56
CA ASP A 414 -23.25 29.87 9.97
C ASP A 414 -23.26 28.44 10.55
N ALA A 415 -23.40 28.30 11.88
CA ALA A 415 -23.34 27.00 12.55
C ALA A 415 -24.51 26.04 12.19
N ALA A 416 -25.64 26.55 11.67
CA ALA A 416 -26.74 25.72 11.22
C ALA A 416 -26.50 25.21 9.80
N GLN A 417 -25.98 26.06 8.92
CA GLN A 417 -25.55 25.71 7.57
C GLN A 417 -24.37 24.74 7.60
N GLU A 418 -23.39 24.95 8.49
CA GLU A 418 -22.25 24.05 8.68
C GLU A 418 -22.72 22.62 8.99
N ARG A 419 -23.69 22.47 9.89
CA ARG A 419 -24.29 21.17 10.23
C ARG A 419 -25.00 20.52 9.05
N LYS A 420 -25.74 21.29 8.24
CA LYS A 420 -26.40 20.77 7.02
C LYS A 420 -25.37 20.29 6.00
N LEU A 421 -24.30 21.05 5.80
CA LEU A 421 -23.18 20.68 4.92
C LEU A 421 -22.47 19.43 5.44
N GLU A 422 -22.24 19.31 6.75
CA GLU A 422 -21.62 18.13 7.35
C GLU A 422 -22.47 16.88 7.09
N MET A 423 -23.79 16.95 7.28
CA MET A 423 -24.70 15.82 7.03
C MET A 423 -24.73 15.41 5.55
N ALA A 424 -24.89 16.37 4.63
CA ALA A 424 -24.89 16.07 3.20
C ALA A 424 -23.53 15.53 2.71
N ALA A 425 -22.42 16.04 3.23
CA ALA A 425 -21.09 15.54 2.92
C ALA A 425 -20.88 14.09 3.40
N VAL A 426 -21.42 13.73 4.57
CA VAL A 426 -21.44 12.35 5.06
C VAL A 426 -22.18 11.43 4.09
N ASP A 427 -23.33 11.85 3.57
CA ASP A 427 -24.11 11.04 2.63
C ASP A 427 -23.35 10.82 1.32
N VAL A 428 -22.73 11.85 0.76
CA VAL A 428 -21.86 11.71 -0.42
C VAL A 428 -20.71 10.74 -0.14
N ILE A 429 -20.07 10.86 1.02
CA ILE A 429 -18.99 9.96 1.42
C ILE A 429 -19.47 8.51 1.46
N ARG A 430 -20.61 8.24 2.10
CA ARG A 430 -21.15 6.88 2.29
C ARG A 430 -21.66 6.24 1.01
N PHE A 431 -22.41 6.99 0.20
CA PHE A 431 -23.09 6.43 -0.96
C PHE A 431 -22.29 6.51 -2.26
N VAL A 432 -21.33 7.43 -2.36
CA VAL A 432 -20.54 7.63 -3.58
C VAL A 432 -19.08 7.24 -3.38
N ILE A 433 -18.42 7.78 -2.36
CA ILE A 433 -16.96 7.67 -2.21
C ILE A 433 -16.56 6.30 -1.64
N GLN A 434 -17.17 5.86 -0.54
CA GLN A 434 -16.86 4.60 0.12
C GLN A 434 -17.00 3.38 -0.80
N PRO A 435 -18.10 3.20 -1.57
CA PRO A 435 -18.24 2.07 -2.47
C PRO A 435 -17.18 2.06 -3.58
N GLN A 436 -16.85 3.24 -4.13
CA GLN A 436 -15.79 3.38 -5.14
C GLN A 436 -14.43 2.94 -4.57
N LEU A 437 -14.04 3.46 -3.40
CA LEU A 437 -12.73 3.18 -2.80
C LEU A 437 -12.64 1.77 -2.20
N GLY A 438 -13.78 1.12 -1.94
CA GLY A 438 -13.88 -0.16 -1.23
C GLY A 438 -13.39 -0.04 0.21
N HIS A 439 -13.85 0.99 0.92
CA HIS A 439 -13.59 1.15 2.35
C HIS A 439 -14.57 0.28 3.15
N ALA A 440 -14.03 -0.55 4.04
CA ALA A 440 -14.84 -1.40 4.92
C ALA A 440 -15.24 -0.70 6.23
N ASP A 441 -14.61 0.44 6.55
CA ASP A 441 -14.79 1.17 7.79
C ASP A 441 -15.03 2.66 7.53
N ASP A 442 -16.05 3.21 8.18
CA ASP A 442 -16.41 4.62 8.19
C ASP A 442 -15.23 5.49 8.62
N GLU A 443 -14.44 5.06 9.61
CA GLU A 443 -13.33 5.84 10.17
C GLU A 443 -12.29 6.20 9.10
N THR A 444 -12.06 5.30 8.13
CA THR A 444 -11.10 5.52 7.04
C THR A 444 -11.53 6.66 6.11
N SER A 445 -12.84 6.94 6.03
CA SER A 445 -13.41 7.94 5.11
C SER A 445 -13.69 9.28 5.79
N MET A 446 -13.74 9.32 7.13
CA MET A 446 -13.96 10.55 7.90
C MET A 446 -12.83 11.58 7.76
N ILE A 447 -11.66 11.17 7.25
CA ILE A 447 -10.59 12.10 6.91
C ILE A 447 -11.02 13.10 5.81
N TYR A 448 -11.86 12.67 4.86
CA TYR A 448 -12.37 13.53 3.79
C TYR A 448 -13.37 14.55 4.31
N LEU A 449 -14.25 14.14 5.25
CA LEU A 449 -15.15 15.07 5.92
C LEU A 449 -14.37 16.13 6.69
N ARG A 450 -13.38 15.72 7.49
CA ARG A 450 -12.54 16.67 8.24
C ARG A 450 -11.84 17.66 7.31
N TRP A 451 -11.29 17.17 6.20
CA TRP A 451 -10.66 18.02 5.19
C TRP A 451 -11.66 19.03 4.60
N PHE A 452 -12.85 18.57 4.22
CA PHE A 452 -13.89 19.42 3.65
C PHE A 452 -14.38 20.48 4.64
N MET A 453 -14.67 20.10 5.89
CA MET A 453 -15.10 21.07 6.91
C MET A 453 -14.01 22.11 7.21
N ASN A 454 -12.74 21.70 7.20
CA ASN A 454 -11.62 22.64 7.32
C ASN A 454 -11.53 23.60 6.11
N LEU A 455 -11.81 23.11 4.90
CA LEU A 455 -11.84 23.96 3.69
C LEU A 455 -12.92 25.05 3.81
N ILE A 456 -14.12 24.66 4.26
CA ILE A 456 -15.25 25.58 4.47
C ILE A 456 -14.97 26.57 5.60
N ALA A 457 -14.53 26.10 6.77
CA ALA A 457 -14.33 26.93 7.95
C ALA A 457 -13.25 28.02 7.74
N ASN A 458 -12.25 27.75 6.90
CA ASN A 458 -11.18 28.71 6.60
C ASN A 458 -11.47 29.60 5.39
N ASN A 459 -12.69 29.57 4.81
CA ASN A 459 -13.07 30.25 3.56
C ASN A 459 -12.13 29.97 2.37
N LEU A 460 -11.36 28.88 2.42
CA LEU A 460 -10.44 28.47 1.35
C LEU A 460 -11.19 27.97 0.11
N TRP A 461 -12.49 27.71 0.24
CA TRP A 461 -13.39 27.38 -0.87
C TRP A 461 -13.31 28.39 -2.03
N ILE A 462 -13.30 29.70 -1.73
CA ILE A 462 -13.32 30.75 -2.75
C ILE A 462 -12.05 30.69 -3.61
N SER A 463 -10.88 30.56 -2.98
CA SER A 463 -9.60 30.38 -3.67
C SER A 463 -9.55 29.08 -4.48
N TYR A 464 -10.14 28.00 -3.95
CA TYR A 464 -10.17 26.71 -4.64
C TYR A 464 -11.10 26.73 -5.86
N GLU A 465 -12.21 27.46 -5.81
CA GLU A 465 -13.13 27.61 -6.94
C GLU A 465 -12.49 28.37 -8.12
N ASP A 466 -11.70 29.41 -7.84
CA ASP A 466 -10.95 30.13 -8.88
C ASP A 466 -9.90 29.23 -9.58
N ASP A 467 -9.26 28.34 -8.82
CA ASP A 467 -8.34 27.33 -9.37
C ASP A 467 -9.05 26.25 -10.21
N LEU A 468 -10.27 25.84 -9.83
CA LEU A 468 -11.09 24.90 -10.61
C LEU A 468 -11.63 25.54 -11.91
N ASN A 469 -12.05 26.80 -11.84
CA ASN A 469 -12.67 27.49 -12.97
C ASN A 469 -11.66 28.00 -13.99
N SER A 470 -10.47 28.45 -13.56
CA SER A 470 -9.38 28.90 -14.45
C SER A 470 -8.83 27.79 -15.36
N GLY A 471 -9.02 26.52 -14.99
CA GLY A 471 -8.71 25.36 -15.82
C GLY A 471 -9.69 25.06 -16.95
N SER A 472 -10.79 25.83 -17.10
CA SER A 472 -11.82 25.62 -18.14
C SER A 472 -11.65 26.52 -19.38
N VAL A 473 -10.67 27.43 -19.39
CA VAL A 473 -10.38 28.32 -20.52
C VAL A 473 -9.13 27.81 -21.25
N GLY A 474 -9.35 26.86 -22.16
CA GLY A 474 -8.27 26.23 -22.94
C GLY A 474 -8.77 25.33 -24.07
N ASN A 475 -9.90 25.66 -24.68
CA ASN A 475 -10.24 25.22 -26.04
C ASN A 475 -10.20 26.47 -26.91
N GLY A 476 -9.07 26.70 -27.56
CA GLY A 476 -8.88 27.79 -28.50
C GLY A 476 -8.31 27.26 -29.81
N ALA A 477 -9.17 27.28 -30.83
CA ALA A 477 -8.94 27.12 -32.28
C ALA A 477 -8.41 25.77 -32.78
#